data_AF-A0A8I2G3S7-F1
#
_entry.id   AF-A0A8I2G3S7-F1
#
_cell.length_a   1.000
_cell.length_b   1.000
_cell.length_c   1.000
_cell.angle_alpha   90.00
_cell.angle_beta   90.00
_cell.angle_gamma   90.00
#
_symmetry.space_group_name_H-M   'P 1'
#
loop_
_entity.id
_entity.type
_entity.pdbx_description
1 polymer ?
#
loop_
_entity_poly.entity_id
_entity_poly.type
_entity_poly.pdbx_seq_one_letter_code
_entity_poly.pdbx_strand_id
1 'polypeptide(L)'
;GSFFPVPYDFDMAGMIDVHYGYPHPRLRIKSFRERSFQGYSGTDDQLPVVFALFNQKKEQIYALYNNFPHLKQRYKKRSLRYLDSFYKIINNPLLVEKHIMRNSVDN
;
A
#
# COMPACT_ATOMS: atom_id res chain seq x y z
N GLY A 1 -33.58 -4.04 -2.33
CA GLY A 1 -32.24 -4.28 -2.89
C GLY A 1 -31.22 -3.81 -1.88
N SER A 2 -30.15 -4.57 -1.66
CA SER A 2 -29.07 -4.18 -0.74
C SER A 2 -28.08 -3.24 -1.45
N PHE A 3 -27.79 -2.11 -0.83
CA PHE A 3 -26.75 -1.19 -1.28
C PHE A 3 -25.47 -1.45 -0.47
N PHE A 4 -24.34 -1.63 -1.15
CA PHE A 4 -23.03 -1.70 -0.53
C PHE A 4 -22.31 -0.37 -0.78
N PRO A 5 -22.21 0.51 0.22
CA PRO A 5 -21.45 1.74 0.06
C PRO A 5 -19.97 1.37 -0.10
N VAL A 6 -19.41 1.67 -1.26
CA VAL A 6 -17.96 1.67 -1.47
C VAL A 6 -17.50 3.12 -1.26
N PRO A 7 -16.76 3.43 -0.19
CA PRO A 7 -16.27 4.77 0.02
C PRO A 7 -15.34 5.16 -1.12
N TYR A 8 -15.57 6.35 -1.69
CA TYR A 8 -14.85 6.91 -2.83
C TYR A 8 -13.32 6.90 -2.64
N ASP A 9 -12.84 7.02 -1.40
CA ASP A 9 -11.42 7.06 -1.08
C ASP A 9 -10.70 5.71 -1.28
N PHE A 10 -11.43 4.59 -1.32
CA PHE A 10 -10.83 3.27 -1.50
C PHE A 10 -10.15 3.14 -2.87
N ASP A 11 -10.73 3.81 -3.88
CA ASP A 11 -10.23 3.86 -5.26
C ASP A 11 -8.87 4.57 -5.38
N MET A 12 -8.51 5.42 -4.41
CA MET A 12 -7.24 6.15 -4.40
C MET A 12 -6.05 5.30 -3.90
N ALA A 13 -6.26 4.02 -3.60
CA ALA A 13 -5.16 3.12 -3.30
C ALA A 13 -4.29 2.86 -4.55
N GLY A 14 -2.96 2.88 -4.38
CA GLY A 14 -2.01 2.53 -5.47
C GLY A 14 -2.18 1.13 -6.04
N MET A 15 -2.91 0.27 -5.32
CA MET A 15 -3.31 -1.06 -5.77
C MET A 15 -4.38 -1.00 -6.88
N ILE A 16 -5.31 -0.05 -6.80
CA ILE A 16 -6.38 0.17 -7.78
C ILE A 16 -5.87 1.05 -8.93
N ASP A 17 -5.06 2.08 -8.64
CA ASP A 17 -4.38 2.91 -9.65
C ASP A 17 -5.40 3.44 -10.69
N VAL A 18 -6.40 4.18 -10.21
CA VAL A 18 -7.49 4.70 -11.05
C VAL A 18 -6.99 5.74 -12.03
N HIS A 19 -7.50 5.68 -13.27
CA HIS A 19 -7.11 6.58 -14.36
C HIS A 19 -7.80 7.95 -14.32
N TYR A 20 -8.87 8.08 -13.53
CA TYR A 20 -9.70 9.28 -13.47
C TYR A 20 -9.26 10.26 -12.36
N GLY A 21 -8.36 9.84 -11.48
CA GLY A 21 -7.91 10.62 -10.33
C GLY A 21 -6.44 11.01 -10.44
N TYR A 22 -6.06 12.02 -9.66
CA TYR A 22 -4.66 12.39 -9.44
C TYR A 22 -4.41 12.54 -7.94
N PRO A 23 -3.20 12.21 -7.44
CA PRO A 23 -2.89 12.42 -6.04
C PRO A 23 -3.04 13.89 -5.65
N HIS A 24 -3.56 14.13 -4.45
CA HIS A 24 -3.66 15.47 -3.91
C HIS A 24 -2.25 16.09 -3.80
N PRO A 25 -2.01 17.33 -4.28
CA PRO A 25 -0.66 17.93 -4.33
C PRO A 25 0.10 17.93 -3.00
N ARG A 26 -0.63 18.08 -1.88
CA ARG A 26 -0.06 18.00 -0.51
C ARG A 26 0.67 16.69 -0.21
N LEU A 27 0.31 15.58 -0.86
CA LEU A 27 0.96 14.28 -0.67
C LEU A 27 2.35 14.21 -1.34
N ARG A 28 2.67 15.17 -2.22
CA ARG A 28 3.95 15.26 -2.96
C ARG A 28 4.35 13.99 -3.71
N ILE A 29 3.36 13.19 -4.12
CA ILE A 29 3.53 11.99 -4.95
C ILE A 29 3.02 12.26 -6.36
N LYS A 30 3.67 11.66 -7.35
CA LYS A 30 3.32 11.82 -8.78
C LYS A 30 2.30 10.79 -9.27
N SER A 31 2.09 9.73 -8.49
CA SER A 31 1.23 8.61 -8.82
C SER A 31 0.63 8.02 -7.55
N PHE A 32 -0.60 7.52 -7.60
CA PHE A 32 -1.18 6.75 -6.49
C PHE A 32 -0.34 5.52 -6.12
N ARG A 33 0.54 5.06 -7.03
CA ARG A 33 1.49 3.96 -6.79
C ARG A 33 2.71 4.34 -5.97
N GLU A 34 2.99 5.62 -5.79
CA GLU A 34 4.03 6.05 -4.87
C GLU A 34 3.48 6.01 -3.44
N ARG A 35 4.22 5.36 -2.53
CA ARG A 35 3.84 5.31 -1.12
C ARG A 35 4.51 6.46 -0.40
N SER A 36 3.70 7.32 0.21
CA SER A 36 4.12 8.33 1.16
C SER A 36 3.62 7.91 2.53
N PHE A 37 4.53 7.68 3.47
CA PHE A 37 4.16 7.38 4.85
C PHE A 37 3.80 8.68 5.55
N GLN A 38 2.57 8.77 6.06
CA GLN A 38 2.01 9.96 6.72
C GLN A 38 1.89 9.74 8.23
N GLY A 39 2.78 8.95 8.82
CA GLY A 39 2.71 8.58 10.24
C GLY A 39 2.68 9.78 11.18
N TYR A 40 2.30 9.53 12.43
CA TYR A 40 2.33 10.52 13.51
C TYR A 40 3.50 10.22 14.46
N SER A 41 3.80 11.15 15.37
CA SER A 41 4.79 10.92 16.43
C SER A 41 4.50 9.60 17.19
N GLY A 42 5.53 8.78 17.41
CA GLY A 42 5.40 7.48 18.09
C GLY A 42 4.99 6.31 17.19
N THR A 43 4.80 6.52 15.88
CA THR A 43 4.50 5.41 14.96
C THR A 43 5.68 4.46 14.80
N ASP A 44 6.91 4.95 14.93
CA ASP A 44 8.14 4.18 14.71
C ASP A 44 8.24 2.95 15.63
N ASP A 45 7.82 3.09 16.90
CA ASP A 45 7.82 2.00 17.89
C ASP A 45 6.84 0.87 17.54
N GLN A 46 5.79 1.19 16.77
CA GLN A 46 4.76 0.24 16.35
C GLN A 46 5.12 -0.48 15.05
N LEU A 47 6.04 0.07 14.24
CA LEU A 47 6.39 -0.47 12.93
C LEU A 47 6.83 -1.94 12.98
N PRO A 48 7.65 -2.41 13.94
CA PRO A 48 8.06 -3.81 14.00
C PRO A 48 6.87 -4.78 14.16
N VAL A 49 5.93 -4.45 15.04
CA VAL A 49 4.73 -5.27 15.29
C VAL A 49 3.83 -5.29 14.06
N VAL A 50 3.65 -4.13 13.41
CA VAL A 50 2.86 -4.00 12.19
C VAL A 50 3.49 -4.77 11.03
N PHE A 51 4.80 -4.67 10.82
CA PHE A 51 5.50 -5.41 9.77
C PHE A 51 5.43 -6.92 10.00
N ALA A 52 5.54 -7.37 11.25
CA ALA A 52 5.37 -8.79 11.60
C ALA A 52 3.96 -9.29 11.22
N LEU A 53 2.92 -8.52 11.52
CA LEU A 53 1.54 -8.85 11.14
C LEU A 53 1.38 -8.95 9.60
N PHE A 54 1.92 -7.97 8.85
CA PHE A 54 1.88 -8.02 7.39
C PHE A 54 2.62 -9.24 6.82
N ASN A 55 3.75 -9.61 7.40
CA ASN A 55 4.49 -10.79 6.97
C ASN A 55 3.74 -12.09 7.30
N GLN A 56 3.13 -12.20 8.49
CA GLN A 56 2.28 -13.33 8.87
C GLN A 56 1.08 -13.50 7.90
N LYS A 57 0.53 -12.38 7.40
CA LYS A 57 -0.61 -12.39 6.48
C LYS A 57 -0.23 -12.45 5.00
N LYS A 58 1.06 -12.44 4.66
CA LYS A 58 1.54 -12.34 3.28
C LYS A 58 0.92 -13.38 2.36
N GLU A 59 1.01 -14.66 2.72
CA GLU A 59 0.49 -15.74 1.87
C GLU A 59 -1.02 -15.61 1.65
N GLN A 60 -1.78 -15.26 2.69
CA GLN A 60 -3.23 -15.06 2.62
C GLN A 60 -3.57 -13.90 1.66
N ILE A 61 -2.84 -12.79 1.74
CA ILE A 61 -3.01 -11.64 0.84
C ILE A 61 -2.74 -12.04 -0.61
N TYR A 62 -1.65 -12.76 -0.88
CA TYR A 62 -1.31 -13.19 -2.25
C TYR A 62 -2.33 -14.21 -2.78
N ALA A 63 -2.83 -15.10 -1.91
CA ALA A 63 -3.87 -16.06 -2.27
C ALA A 63 -5.16 -15.38 -2.74
N LEU A 64 -5.57 -14.26 -2.12
CA LEU A 64 -6.74 -13.49 -2.58
C LEU A 64 -6.60 -13.07 -4.05
N TYR A 65 -5.43 -12.57 -4.45
CA TYR A 65 -5.18 -12.18 -5.84
C TYR A 65 -5.05 -13.37 -6.79
N ASN A 66 -4.34 -14.41 -6.35
CA ASN A 66 -4.10 -15.58 -7.19
C ASN A 66 -5.37 -16.37 -7.46
N ASN A 67 -6.24 -16.49 -6.47
CA ASN A 67 -7.42 -17.37 -6.52
C ASN A 67 -8.71 -16.64 -6.89
N PHE A 68 -8.68 -15.32 -7.13
CA PHE A 68 -9.89 -14.60 -7.57
C PHE A 68 -10.09 -14.73 -9.09
N PRO A 69 -11.14 -15.45 -9.55
CA PRO A 69 -11.28 -15.82 -10.96
C PRO A 69 -11.67 -14.65 -11.86
N HIS A 70 -12.33 -13.62 -11.29
CA HIS A 70 -12.82 -12.47 -12.06
C HIS A 70 -11.78 -11.37 -12.28
N LEU A 71 -10.57 -11.51 -11.71
CA LEU A 71 -9.50 -10.55 -11.90
C LEU A 71 -8.71 -10.85 -13.18
N LYS A 72 -8.79 -9.95 -14.15
CA LYS A 72 -7.99 -10.07 -15.38
C LYS A 72 -6.50 -10.20 -15.06
N GLN A 73 -5.81 -11.09 -15.77
CA GLN A 73 -4.41 -11.43 -15.50
C GLN A 73 -3.47 -10.22 -15.47
N ARG A 74 -3.74 -9.18 -16.29
CA ARG A 74 -2.97 -7.93 -16.28
C ARG A 74 -3.04 -7.21 -14.92
N TYR A 75 -4.22 -7.16 -14.31
CA TYR A 75 -4.45 -6.48 -13.03
C TYR A 75 -3.92 -7.32 -11.87
N LYS A 76 -4.04 -8.66 -11.96
CA LYS A 76 -3.39 -9.59 -11.02
C LYS A 76 -1.89 -9.36 -10.97
N LYS A 77 -1.21 -9.43 -12.12
CA LYS A 77 0.24 -9.18 -12.22
C LYS A 77 0.64 -7.80 -11.70
N ARG A 78 -0.15 -6.76 -12.02
CA ARG A 78 0.11 -5.39 -11.54
C ARG A 78 0.01 -5.30 -10.02
N SER A 79 -1.03 -5.88 -9.42
CA SER A 79 -1.28 -5.85 -7.98
C SER A 79 -0.22 -6.63 -7.21
N LEU A 80 0.17 -7.80 -7.70
CA LEU A 80 1.24 -8.61 -7.10
C LEU A 80 2.58 -7.88 -7.12
N ARG A 81 2.98 -7.24 -8.24
CA ARG A 81 4.20 -6.41 -8.27
C ARG A 81 4.14 -5.24 -7.30
N TYR A 82 2.97 -4.64 -7.15
CA TYR A 82 2.78 -3.57 -6.17
C TYR A 82 2.98 -4.10 -4.75
N LEU A 83 2.42 -5.26 -4.40
CA LEU A 83 2.68 -5.95 -3.13
C LEU A 83 4.15 -6.32 -2.95
N ASP A 84 4.81 -6.86 -3.98
CA ASP A 84 6.24 -7.22 -3.91
C ASP A 84 7.09 -6.00 -3.53
N SER A 85 6.80 -4.83 -4.13
CA SER A 85 7.51 -3.60 -3.79
C SER A 85 7.27 -3.15 -2.34
N PHE A 86 6.09 -3.41 -1.77
CA PHE A 86 5.79 -3.14 -0.36
C PHE A 86 6.60 -4.07 0.55
N TYR A 87 6.53 -5.39 0.29
CA TYR A 87 7.26 -6.38 1.06
C TYR A 87 8.77 -6.22 0.95
N LYS A 88 9.28 -5.69 -0.16
CA LYS A 88 10.70 -5.30 -0.30
C LYS A 88 11.07 -4.16 0.65
N ILE A 89 10.21 -3.18 0.83
CA ILE A 89 10.46 -2.04 1.72
C ILE A 89 10.44 -2.50 3.17
N ILE A 90 9.34 -3.11 3.63
CA ILE A 90 9.17 -3.42 5.07
C ILE A 90 10.13 -4.49 5.59
N ASN A 91 10.73 -5.29 4.70
CA ASN A 91 11.71 -6.33 5.06
C ASN A 91 13.16 -5.91 4.83
N ASN A 92 13.43 -4.63 4.56
CA ASN A 92 14.78 -4.11 4.41
C ASN A 92 14.95 -2.85 5.28
N PRO A 93 15.73 -2.91 6.37
CA PRO A 93 15.90 -1.79 7.29
C PRO A 93 16.33 -0.48 6.62
N LEU A 94 17.22 -0.53 5.63
CA LEU A 94 17.67 0.66 4.89
C LEU A 94 16.55 1.29 4.05
N LEU A 95 15.65 0.45 3.51
CA LEU A 95 14.48 0.94 2.78
C LEU A 95 13.39 1.44 3.72
N VAL A 96 13.20 0.82 4.90
CA VAL A 96 12.32 1.33 5.95
C VAL A 96 12.78 2.71 6.39
N GLU A 97 14.06 2.87 6.73
CA GLU A 97 14.62 4.15 7.13
C GLU A 97 14.39 5.21 6.06
N LYS A 98 14.73 4.90 4.80
CA LYS A 98 14.61 5.82 3.66
C LYS A 98 13.17 6.21 3.32
N HIS A 99 12.24 5.26 3.34
CA HIS A 99 10.89 5.46 2.79
C HIS A 99 9.81 5.69 3.86
N ILE A 100 10.07 5.29 5.11
CA ILE A 100 9.09 5.33 6.19
C ILE A 100 9.56 6.31 7.27
N MET A 101 10.75 6.13 7.86
CA MET A 101 11.19 6.94 9.01
C MET A 101 11.70 8.34 8.62
N ARG A 102 12.47 8.45 7.52
CA ARG A 102 13.04 9.73 7.07
C ARG A 102 11.99 10.76 6.65
N ASN A 103 10.77 10.34 6.35
CA ASN A 103 9.66 11.22 5.98
C ASN A 103 8.85 11.72 7.19
N SER A 104 9.07 11.16 8.38
CA SER A 104 8.32 11.50 9.60
C SER A 104 8.86 12.74 10.34
N VAL A 105 10.01 13.28 9.90
CA VAL A 105 10.75 14.36 10.61
C VAL A 105 10.46 15.77 10.04
N ASP A 106 9.81 15.87 8.87
CA ASP A 106 9.66 17.14 8.14
C ASP A 106 8.20 17.69 8.10
N ASN A 107 7.42 17.56 9.18
CA ASN A 107 6.11 18.24 9.33
C ASN A 107 6.03 19.03 10.64
#